data_AF-A0A813K8A8-F1
#
_entry.id   AF-A0A813K8A8-F1
#
_cell.length_a   1.000
_cell.length_b   1.000
_cell.length_c   1.000
_cell.angle_alpha   90.00
_cell.angle_beta   90.00
_cell.angle_gamma   90.00
#
_symmetry.space_group_name_H-M   'P 1'
#
loop_
_entity.id
_entity.type
_entity.pdbx_description
1 polymer ?
#
loop_
_entity_poly.entity_id
_entity_poly.type
_entity_poly.pdbx_seq_one_letter_code
_entity_poly.pdbx_strand_id
1 'polypeptide(L)'
;ASGYHADEDVVIEVLREIGMDDPSSGKLDMSMLWQFLILFRSREGLSRVEAASVREAFGMYSQPRPEVQEGEDEVSTNDLPKILRFIGYCLSFEDQKQLTAQVDIDRSGALSLGELLKLIRFCRAQRSVAIQEAFQEHDPARLGKIAWQAGVEAMKELGCVKDGSHRFPPPMLASELEEGLVSLLAFLRSARRMDELIRQKYRESGGYSPTELQALRQKFNKFDADGSGEVSNKELMSLILQIFPGMATDPRQRPHLMEIIKKADKDGTGSLDFDDFLRLMRAVEDLTHTAQLQKERLVVQETKFSGQEVSEFRDIFQDRSAGKGELNFQDFKEMIARICPMGDRNAAEINIMWKEVISKQSVADFPDFLVLMRKVLETNFGGVIERTTTVAKANTSSSLGG
;
A
#
# COMPACT_ATOMS: atom_id res chain seq x y z
N ALA A 1 -7.06 17.16 -23.56
CA ALA A 1 -5.62 17.44 -23.38
C ALA A 1 -5.36 17.56 -21.88
N SER A 2 -5.06 16.44 -21.21
CA SER A 2 -4.70 16.47 -19.78
C SER A 2 -3.23 16.81 -19.70
N GLY A 3 -2.94 18.11 -19.80
CA GLY A 3 -1.58 18.64 -19.73
C GLY A 3 -1.07 18.51 -18.31
N TYR A 4 -0.13 17.60 -18.09
CA TYR A 4 0.66 17.57 -16.87
C TYR A 4 1.31 18.94 -16.69
N HIS A 5 0.89 19.70 -15.67
CA HIS A 5 1.55 20.93 -15.29
C HIS A 5 2.76 20.57 -14.42
N ALA A 6 3.96 20.74 -14.99
CA ALA A 6 5.20 20.56 -14.25
C ALA A 6 5.21 21.50 -13.03
N ASP A 7 5.66 20.96 -11.89
CA ASP A 7 5.75 21.72 -10.66
C ASP A 7 6.77 22.86 -10.82
N GLU A 8 6.31 24.11 -10.70
CA GLU A 8 7.14 25.30 -10.93
C GLU A 8 8.38 25.31 -10.03
N ASP A 9 8.24 24.88 -8.78
CA ASP A 9 9.37 24.82 -7.84
C ASP A 9 10.42 23.79 -8.30
N VAL A 10 9.99 22.65 -8.83
CA VAL A 10 10.88 21.61 -9.39
C VAL A 10 11.51 22.08 -10.69
N VAL A 11 10.75 22.79 -11.54
CA VAL A 11 11.28 23.38 -12.79
C VAL A 11 12.39 24.37 -12.45
N ILE A 12 12.16 25.29 -11.51
CA ILE A 12 13.14 26.27 -11.04
C ILE A 12 14.37 25.58 -10.44
N GLU A 13 14.16 24.54 -9.62
CA GLU A 13 15.24 23.74 -9.04
C GLU A 13 16.13 23.12 -10.12
N VAL A 14 15.55 22.44 -11.11
CA VAL A 14 16.29 21.80 -12.22
C VAL A 14 17.02 22.84 -13.06
N LEU A 15 16.38 23.99 -13.34
CA LEU A 15 17.02 25.09 -14.09
C LEU A 15 18.24 25.65 -13.37
N ARG A 16 18.18 25.82 -12.05
CA ARG A 16 19.34 26.24 -11.26
C ARG A 16 20.45 25.19 -11.27
N GLU A 17 20.09 23.90 -11.20
CA GLU A 17 21.06 22.81 -11.23
C GLU A 17 21.85 22.70 -12.53
N ILE A 18 21.24 23.05 -13.67
CA ILE A 18 21.94 23.11 -14.96
C ILE A 18 22.69 24.43 -15.18
N GLY A 19 22.81 25.27 -14.14
CA GLY A 19 23.60 26.50 -14.17
C GLY A 19 22.85 27.75 -14.64
N MET A 20 21.51 27.78 -14.58
CA MET A 20 20.74 28.98 -14.90
C MET A 20 20.63 29.90 -13.67
N ASP A 21 21.37 31.02 -13.70
CA ASP A 21 21.42 31.98 -12.58
C ASP A 21 20.09 32.69 -12.32
N ASP A 22 19.37 33.06 -13.39
CA ASP A 22 18.05 33.69 -13.31
C ASP A 22 16.98 32.89 -14.08
N PRO A 23 16.27 31.97 -13.38
CA PRO A 23 15.16 31.23 -13.95
C PRO A 23 14.00 32.09 -14.48
N SER A 24 13.84 33.31 -13.97
CA SER A 24 12.75 34.21 -14.36
C SER A 24 13.02 34.97 -15.67
N SER A 25 14.26 34.97 -16.14
CA SER A 25 14.67 35.65 -17.38
C SER A 25 14.07 35.04 -18.66
N GLY A 26 13.59 33.78 -18.60
CA GLY A 26 13.00 33.06 -19.73
C GLY A 26 13.97 32.73 -20.88
N LYS A 27 15.26 32.97 -20.71
CA LYS A 27 16.30 32.75 -21.74
C LYS A 27 16.95 31.38 -21.55
N LEU A 28 16.39 30.35 -22.18
CA LEU A 28 17.05 29.05 -22.34
C LEU A 28 17.67 28.92 -23.73
N ASP A 29 18.94 28.53 -23.79
CA ASP A 29 19.52 28.02 -25.02
C ASP A 29 19.21 26.52 -25.22
N MET A 30 19.52 26.00 -26.42
CA MET A 30 19.23 24.60 -26.76
C MET A 30 20.03 23.59 -25.94
N SER A 31 21.23 23.94 -25.48
CA SER A 31 22.06 23.06 -24.65
C SER A 31 21.47 22.93 -23.26
N MET A 32 21.09 24.07 -22.65
CA MET A 32 20.42 24.12 -21.37
C MET A 32 19.05 23.43 -21.44
N LEU A 33 18.29 23.60 -22.52
CA LEU A 33 17.01 22.92 -22.70
C LEU A 33 17.18 21.40 -22.75
N TRP A 34 18.19 20.91 -23.46
CA TRP A 34 18.47 19.48 -23.52
C TRP A 34 18.91 18.92 -22.16
N GLN A 35 19.80 19.63 -21.45
CA GLN A 35 20.21 19.26 -20.09
C GLN A 35 19.02 19.27 -19.12
N PHE A 36 18.15 20.27 -19.20
CA PHE A 36 16.89 20.34 -18.45
C PHE A 36 16.03 19.10 -18.72
N LEU A 37 15.78 18.77 -19.99
CA LEU A 37 14.92 17.63 -20.35
C LEU A 37 15.50 16.29 -19.88
N ILE A 38 16.82 16.10 -20.00
CA ILE A 38 17.49 14.89 -19.48
C ILE A 38 17.31 14.81 -17.96
N LEU A 39 17.66 15.88 -17.24
CA LEU A 39 17.64 15.87 -15.79
C LEU A 39 16.22 15.72 -15.24
N PHE A 40 15.27 16.49 -15.79
CA PHE A 40 13.86 16.44 -15.42
C PHE A 40 13.25 15.06 -15.70
N ARG A 41 13.55 14.45 -16.86
CA ARG A 41 13.08 13.10 -17.21
C ARG A 41 13.71 12.03 -16.33
N SER A 42 15.00 12.14 -16.01
CA SER A 42 15.70 11.19 -15.12
C SER A 42 15.15 11.16 -13.69
N ARG A 43 14.40 12.19 -13.30
CA ARG A 43 13.70 12.30 -12.00
C ARG A 43 12.20 12.09 -12.13
N GLU A 44 11.67 11.81 -13.33
CA GLU A 44 10.23 11.71 -13.59
C GLU A 44 9.44 12.95 -13.08
N GLY A 45 10.05 14.14 -13.08
CA GLY A 45 9.45 15.38 -12.56
C GLY A 45 9.43 15.52 -11.02
N LEU A 46 10.19 14.69 -10.31
CA LEU A 46 10.40 14.80 -8.86
C LEU A 46 11.48 15.85 -8.53
N SER A 47 11.35 16.48 -7.37
CA SER A 47 12.43 17.31 -6.82
C SER A 47 13.68 16.46 -6.57
N ARG A 48 14.84 17.09 -6.39
CA ARG A 48 16.07 16.34 -6.07
C ARG A 48 15.92 15.52 -4.79
N VAL A 49 15.28 16.11 -3.77
CA VAL A 49 15.07 15.48 -2.46
C VAL A 49 14.12 14.29 -2.58
N GLU A 50 13.00 14.44 -3.28
CA GLU A 50 12.05 13.34 -3.50
C GLU A 50 12.70 12.21 -4.29
N ALA A 51 13.39 12.52 -5.40
CA ALA A 51 14.06 11.52 -6.23
C ALA A 51 15.19 10.81 -5.49
N ALA A 52 15.92 11.51 -4.62
CA ALA A 52 16.95 10.92 -3.77
C ALA A 52 16.35 9.96 -2.74
N SER A 53 15.25 10.36 -2.09
CA SER A 53 14.54 9.50 -1.12
C SER A 53 13.99 8.22 -1.76
N VAL A 54 13.47 8.30 -3.00
CA VAL A 54 13.04 7.11 -3.74
C VAL A 54 14.22 6.20 -4.09
N ARG A 55 15.37 6.76 -4.51
CA ARG A 55 16.59 5.98 -4.81
C ARG A 55 17.16 5.30 -3.57
N GLU A 56 17.17 6.00 -2.44
CA GLU A 56 17.61 5.43 -1.17
C GLU A 56 16.70 4.26 -0.76
N ALA A 57 15.38 4.46 -0.81
CA ALA A 57 14.42 3.40 -0.53
C ALA A 57 14.64 2.20 -1.47
N PHE A 58 14.83 2.46 -2.76
CA PHE A 58 15.11 1.42 -3.74
C PHE A 58 16.35 0.59 -3.38
N GLY A 59 17.47 1.26 -3.09
CA GLY A 59 18.73 0.60 -2.74
C GLY A 59 18.68 -0.22 -1.45
N MET A 60 17.76 0.10 -0.53
CA MET A 60 17.57 -0.69 0.70
C MET A 60 16.90 -2.05 0.47
N TYR A 61 16.10 -2.18 -0.60
CA TYR A 61 15.30 -3.37 -0.87
C TYR A 61 15.67 -4.05 -2.19
N SER A 62 16.55 -3.44 -2.99
CA SER A 62 16.95 -3.98 -4.28
C SER A 62 17.79 -5.23 -4.15
N GLN A 63 17.61 -6.18 -5.06
CA GLN A 63 18.47 -7.34 -5.22
C GLN A 63 19.14 -7.31 -6.60
N PRO A 64 20.43 -7.68 -6.69
CA PRO A 64 21.10 -7.76 -7.98
C PRO A 64 20.49 -8.89 -8.81
N ARG A 65 20.18 -8.64 -10.08
CA ARG A 65 19.75 -9.69 -11.02
C ARG A 65 20.95 -10.62 -11.33
N PRO A 66 20.88 -11.92 -11.00
CA PRO A 66 22.01 -12.83 -11.21
C PRO A 66 22.33 -13.12 -12.68
N GLU A 67 21.39 -12.84 -13.60
CA GLU A 67 21.42 -13.36 -14.99
C GLU A 67 21.78 -12.31 -16.05
N VAL A 68 21.90 -11.03 -15.70
CA VAL A 68 22.22 -9.96 -16.65
C VAL A 68 23.58 -9.35 -16.33
N GLN A 69 24.54 -9.54 -17.24
CA GLN A 69 25.79 -8.79 -17.26
C GLN A 69 25.45 -7.32 -17.55
N GLU A 70 25.56 -6.48 -16.52
CA GLU A 70 25.13 -5.08 -16.47
C GLU A 70 23.62 -4.90 -16.64
N GLY A 71 22.85 -5.19 -15.59
CA GLY A 71 21.41 -4.96 -15.52
C GLY A 71 21.02 -4.18 -14.26
N GLU A 72 20.13 -3.20 -14.42
CA GLU A 72 19.60 -2.36 -13.34
C GLU A 72 19.11 -3.23 -12.17
N ASP A 73 19.50 -2.86 -10.95
CA ASP A 73 18.97 -3.43 -9.73
C ASP A 73 17.43 -3.42 -9.77
N GLU A 74 16.77 -4.42 -9.15
CA GLU A 74 15.31 -4.52 -9.10
C GLU A 74 14.81 -4.79 -7.69
N VAL A 75 13.58 -4.35 -7.41
CA VAL A 75 12.88 -4.63 -6.15
C VAL A 75 11.64 -5.47 -6.41
N SER A 76 11.40 -6.50 -5.61
CA SER A 76 10.16 -7.26 -5.68
C SER A 76 8.95 -6.36 -5.38
N THR A 77 7.86 -6.52 -6.13
CA THR A 77 6.59 -5.83 -5.85
C THR A 77 6.05 -6.09 -4.44
N ASN A 78 6.48 -7.19 -3.81
CA ASN A 78 6.18 -7.53 -2.41
C ASN A 78 6.81 -6.58 -1.38
N ASP A 79 7.92 -5.91 -1.73
CA ASP A 79 8.59 -4.94 -0.88
C ASP A 79 8.11 -3.50 -1.15
N LEU A 80 7.24 -3.30 -2.15
CA LEU A 80 6.63 -2.01 -2.45
C LEU A 80 5.94 -1.37 -1.23
N PRO A 81 5.17 -2.09 -0.39
CA PRO A 81 4.58 -1.49 0.81
C PRO A 81 5.63 -0.89 1.76
N LYS A 82 6.79 -1.55 1.89
CA LYS A 82 7.91 -1.09 2.74
C LYS A 82 8.57 0.15 2.14
N ILE A 83 8.78 0.16 0.82
CA ILE A 83 9.30 1.31 0.09
C ILE A 83 8.37 2.50 0.25
N LEU A 84 7.07 2.34 -0.06
CA LEU A 84 6.07 3.42 0.02
C LEU A 84 6.02 4.01 1.42
N ARG A 85 6.06 3.16 2.44
CA ARG A 85 6.14 3.58 3.84
C ARG A 85 7.41 4.36 4.13
N PHE A 86 8.57 3.90 3.65
CA PHE A 86 9.85 4.59 3.82
C PHE A 86 9.83 6.00 3.21
N ILE A 87 9.24 6.16 2.02
CA ILE A 87 9.12 7.48 1.38
C ILE A 87 7.94 8.29 1.93
N GLY A 88 7.05 7.68 2.72
CA GLY A 88 5.94 8.33 3.42
C GLY A 88 4.59 8.29 2.70
N TYR A 89 4.45 7.53 1.61
CA TYR A 89 3.19 7.35 0.91
C TYR A 89 2.35 6.28 1.61
N CYS A 90 1.13 6.66 2.00
CA CYS A 90 0.13 5.77 2.58
C CYS A 90 -0.90 5.42 1.50
N LEU A 91 -0.77 4.23 0.91
CA LEU A 91 -1.69 3.72 -0.12
C LEU A 91 -2.41 2.48 0.39
N SER A 92 -3.67 2.31 0.01
CA SER A 92 -4.39 1.07 0.30
C SER A 92 -3.78 -0.11 -0.46
N PHE A 93 -4.03 -1.35 0.00
CA PHE A 93 -3.57 -2.54 -0.70
C PHE A 93 -4.08 -2.59 -2.15
N GLU A 94 -5.31 -2.16 -2.37
CA GLU A 94 -5.94 -2.13 -3.69
C GLU A 94 -5.27 -1.11 -4.61
N ASP A 95 -5.02 0.11 -4.12
CA ASP A 95 -4.31 1.15 -4.88
C ASP A 95 -2.88 0.70 -5.22
N GLN A 96 -2.18 0.06 -4.27
CA GLN A 96 -0.85 -0.48 -4.50
C GLN A 96 -0.85 -1.51 -5.63
N LYS A 97 -1.79 -2.47 -5.60
CA LYS A 97 -1.94 -3.49 -6.65
C LYS A 97 -2.25 -2.86 -8.00
N GLN A 98 -3.18 -1.90 -8.03
CA GLN A 98 -3.63 -1.26 -9.27
C GLN A 98 -2.54 -0.38 -9.89
N LEU A 99 -1.76 0.33 -9.09
CA LEU A 99 -0.62 1.12 -9.55
C LEU A 99 0.54 0.23 -9.98
N THR A 100 0.82 -0.84 -9.23
CA THR A 100 1.85 -1.82 -9.59
C THR A 100 1.56 -2.43 -10.96
N ALA A 101 0.32 -2.86 -11.21
CA ALA A 101 -0.07 -3.44 -12.50
C ALA A 101 0.02 -2.44 -13.69
N GLN A 102 0.02 -1.13 -13.42
CA GLN A 102 0.21 -0.10 -14.44
C GLN A 102 1.68 0.16 -14.77
N VAL A 103 2.60 -0.09 -13.81
CA VAL A 103 4.03 0.19 -13.98
C VAL A 103 4.85 -1.07 -14.29
N ASP A 104 4.46 -2.22 -13.77
CA ASP A 104 5.05 -3.55 -14.04
C ASP A 104 4.50 -4.07 -15.37
N ILE A 105 4.95 -3.44 -16.47
CA ILE A 105 4.45 -3.71 -17.82
C ILE A 105 4.84 -5.11 -18.29
N ASP A 106 6.04 -5.59 -17.90
CA ASP A 106 6.55 -6.90 -18.26
C ASP A 106 6.00 -8.04 -17.37
N ARG A 107 5.26 -7.68 -16.30
CA ARG A 107 4.67 -8.60 -15.32
C ARG A 107 5.72 -9.51 -14.69
N SER A 108 6.93 -8.98 -14.53
CA SER A 108 8.03 -9.70 -13.91
C SER A 108 7.78 -9.96 -12.42
N GLY A 109 6.88 -9.18 -11.79
CA GLY A 109 6.71 -9.18 -10.34
C GLY A 109 7.84 -8.47 -9.61
N ALA A 110 8.64 -7.70 -10.34
CA ALA A 110 9.69 -6.82 -9.83
C ALA A 110 9.56 -5.43 -10.48
N LEU A 111 10.18 -4.43 -9.85
CA LEU A 111 10.18 -3.05 -10.29
C LEU A 111 11.61 -2.57 -10.39
N SER A 112 11.97 -2.01 -11.54
CA SER A 112 13.16 -1.19 -11.74
C SER A 112 13.00 0.17 -11.03
N LEU A 113 14.12 0.89 -10.87
CA LEU A 113 14.09 2.25 -10.31
C LEU A 113 13.21 3.18 -11.16
N GLY A 114 13.26 3.05 -12.49
CA GLY A 114 12.43 3.83 -13.40
C GLY A 114 10.93 3.58 -13.23
N GLU A 115 10.53 2.33 -13.01
CA GLU A 115 9.12 1.98 -12.76
C GLU A 115 8.65 2.47 -11.39
N LEU A 116 9.50 2.37 -10.36
CA LEU A 116 9.18 2.93 -9.05
C LEU A 116 9.00 4.46 -9.12
N LEU A 117 9.88 5.18 -9.82
CA LEU A 117 9.75 6.63 -10.02
C LEU A 117 8.46 6.98 -10.78
N LYS A 118 8.09 6.20 -11.81
CA LYS A 118 6.79 6.36 -12.50
C LYS A 118 5.61 6.11 -11.59
N LEU A 119 5.67 5.12 -10.69
CA LEU A 119 4.62 4.85 -9.71
C LEU A 119 4.41 6.06 -8.80
N ILE A 120 5.50 6.63 -8.26
CA ILE A 120 5.43 7.84 -7.43
C ILE A 120 4.88 9.04 -8.22
N ARG A 121 5.27 9.18 -9.49
CA ARG A 121 4.70 10.19 -10.38
C ARG A 121 3.19 10.02 -10.57
N PHE A 122 2.69 8.79 -10.74
CA PHE A 122 1.26 8.52 -10.83
C PHE A 122 0.53 8.93 -9.54
N CYS A 123 1.06 8.58 -8.36
CA CYS A 123 0.48 9.02 -7.09
C CYS A 123 0.41 10.55 -7.00
N ARG A 124 1.47 11.26 -7.39
CA ARG A 124 1.48 12.74 -7.42
C ARG A 124 0.47 13.31 -8.41
N ALA A 125 0.35 12.71 -9.60
CA ALA A 125 -0.58 13.17 -10.62
C ALA A 125 -2.04 13.02 -10.16
N GLN A 126 -2.41 11.86 -9.62
CA GLN A 126 -3.74 11.63 -9.03
C GLN A 126 -4.02 12.62 -7.91
N ARG A 127 -3.05 12.82 -7.01
CA ARG A 127 -3.19 13.78 -5.90
C ARG A 127 -3.34 15.22 -6.41
N SER A 128 -2.61 15.62 -7.43
CA SER A 128 -2.71 16.97 -8.02
C SER A 128 -4.08 17.21 -8.66
N VAL A 129 -4.68 16.20 -9.29
CA VAL A 129 -6.04 16.29 -9.83
C VAL A 129 -7.04 16.49 -8.69
N ALA A 130 -6.96 15.66 -7.64
CA ALA A 130 -7.84 15.79 -6.48
C ALA A 130 -7.75 17.18 -5.82
N ILE A 131 -6.55 17.74 -5.67
CA ILE A 131 -6.38 19.10 -5.11
C ILE A 131 -7.02 20.16 -6.03
N GLN A 132 -6.89 20.04 -7.35
CA GLN A 132 -7.50 20.97 -8.29
C GLN A 132 -9.03 20.86 -8.27
N GLU A 133 -9.58 19.65 -8.22
CA GLU A 133 -11.02 19.39 -8.14
C GLU A 133 -11.60 19.99 -6.84
N ALA A 134 -10.98 19.74 -5.70
CA ALA A 134 -11.39 20.33 -4.42
C ALA A 134 -11.39 21.87 -4.45
N PHE A 135 -10.41 22.50 -5.11
CA PHE A 135 -10.45 23.96 -5.28
C PHE A 135 -11.63 24.41 -6.16
N GLN A 136 -11.87 23.70 -7.27
CA GLN A 136 -12.91 24.05 -8.24
C GLN A 136 -14.33 23.90 -7.67
N GLU A 137 -14.56 22.89 -6.82
CA GLU A 137 -15.85 22.71 -6.12
C GLU A 137 -16.20 23.92 -5.25
N HIS A 138 -15.18 24.59 -4.70
CA HIS A 138 -15.31 25.80 -3.91
C HIS A 138 -15.13 27.11 -4.72
N ASP A 139 -14.87 27.03 -6.02
CA ASP A 139 -14.82 28.15 -6.98
C ASP A 139 -15.79 27.94 -8.16
N PRO A 140 -17.11 27.86 -7.91
CA PRO A 140 -18.08 27.59 -8.97
C PRO A 140 -18.14 28.71 -10.03
N ALA A 141 -17.76 29.93 -9.64
CA ALA A 141 -17.68 31.09 -10.53
C ALA A 141 -16.38 31.13 -11.37
N ARG A 142 -15.43 30.22 -11.13
CA ARG A 142 -14.13 30.11 -11.82
C ARG A 142 -13.34 31.43 -11.79
N LEU A 143 -13.34 32.09 -10.63
CA LEU A 143 -12.62 33.33 -10.41
C LEU A 143 -11.11 33.11 -10.22
N GLY A 144 -10.68 31.86 -10.03
CA GLY A 144 -9.30 31.49 -9.71
C GLY A 144 -8.90 31.84 -8.27
N LYS A 145 -9.85 32.27 -7.44
CA LYS A 145 -9.70 32.67 -6.04
C LYS A 145 -10.91 32.22 -5.23
N ILE A 146 -10.67 31.71 -4.03
CA ILE A 146 -11.72 31.31 -3.07
C ILE A 146 -11.54 32.02 -1.74
N ALA A 147 -12.60 32.14 -0.95
CA ALA A 147 -12.51 32.67 0.41
C ALA A 147 -11.66 31.75 1.31
N TRP A 148 -10.95 32.32 2.29
CA TRP A 148 -10.13 31.54 3.23
C TRP A 148 -10.89 30.38 3.89
N GLN A 149 -12.13 30.60 4.32
CA GLN A 149 -12.96 29.56 4.94
C GLN A 149 -13.25 28.39 3.98
N ALA A 150 -13.59 28.68 2.73
CA ALA A 150 -13.78 27.67 1.69
C ALA A 150 -12.49 26.90 1.40
N GLY A 151 -11.33 27.58 1.43
CA GLY A 151 -10.03 26.92 1.34
C GLY A 151 -9.73 25.99 2.51
N VAL A 152 -10.14 26.34 3.75
CA VAL A 152 -10.03 25.45 4.91
C VAL A 152 -10.90 24.20 4.73
N GLU A 153 -12.13 24.37 4.25
CA GLU A 153 -13.06 23.26 3.99
C GLU A 153 -12.50 22.30 2.94
N ALA A 154 -12.08 22.81 1.79
CA ALA A 154 -11.44 22.00 0.74
C ALA A 154 -10.20 21.24 1.26
N MET A 155 -9.38 21.87 2.13
CA MET A 155 -8.22 21.19 2.75
C MET A 155 -8.62 20.10 3.73
N LYS A 156 -9.76 20.21 4.41
CA LYS A 156 -10.30 19.14 5.27
C LYS A 156 -10.76 17.96 4.43
N GLU A 157 -11.46 18.21 3.33
CA GLU A 157 -11.93 17.18 2.40
C GLU A 157 -10.76 16.41 1.76
N LEU A 158 -9.67 17.11 1.45
CA LEU A 158 -8.42 16.51 0.99
C LEU A 158 -7.68 15.71 2.07
N GLY A 159 -8.10 15.78 3.34
CA GLY A 159 -7.42 15.17 4.48
C GLY A 159 -6.15 15.89 4.93
N CYS A 160 -5.88 17.09 4.39
CA CYS A 160 -4.70 17.90 4.71
C CYS A 160 -4.80 18.53 6.10
N VAL A 161 -6.00 18.86 6.55
CA VAL A 161 -6.28 19.51 7.84
C VAL A 161 -7.26 18.66 8.63
N LYS A 162 -6.88 18.24 9.84
CA LYS A 162 -7.84 17.73 10.84
C LYS A 162 -8.19 18.84 11.81
N ASP A 163 -9.42 18.87 12.30
CA ASP A 163 -9.98 19.92 13.17
C ASP A 163 -8.94 20.45 14.19
N GLY A 164 -8.54 21.72 14.02
CA GLY A 164 -7.66 22.45 14.94
C GLY A 164 -6.16 22.11 14.89
N SER A 165 -5.71 21.10 14.14
CA SER A 165 -4.33 20.57 14.23
C SER A 165 -3.30 21.26 13.32
N HIS A 166 -3.73 21.92 12.24
CA HIS A 166 -2.84 22.53 11.25
C HIS A 166 -3.39 23.88 10.81
N ARG A 167 -2.56 24.94 10.89
CA ARG A 167 -2.92 26.28 10.38
C ARG A 167 -2.87 26.28 8.86
N PHE A 168 -4.00 26.62 8.25
CA PHE A 168 -4.11 26.89 6.83
C PHE A 168 -4.32 28.41 6.60
N PRO A 169 -3.64 29.02 5.62
CA PRO A 169 -2.44 28.49 4.95
C PRO A 169 -1.29 28.34 5.97
N PRO A 170 -0.27 27.52 5.66
CA PRO A 170 0.94 27.45 6.47
C PRO A 170 1.52 28.87 6.70
N PRO A 171 2.11 29.18 7.87
CA PRO A 171 2.57 30.54 8.20
C PRO A 171 3.48 31.19 7.15
N MET A 172 4.30 30.37 6.46
CA MET A 172 5.20 30.81 5.40
C MET A 172 4.48 31.28 4.12
N LEU A 173 3.23 30.86 3.91
CA LEU A 173 2.38 31.24 2.77
C LEU A 173 1.29 32.23 3.19
N ALA A 174 1.25 32.67 4.45
CA ALA A 174 0.23 33.59 4.95
C ALA A 174 0.31 34.97 4.27
N SER A 175 1.49 35.38 3.79
CA SER A 175 1.71 36.61 3.02
C SER A 175 1.15 36.55 1.60
N GLU A 176 0.75 35.38 1.11
CA GLU A 176 0.16 35.20 -0.22
C GLU A 176 -1.36 35.37 -0.22
N LEU A 177 -1.97 35.56 0.96
CA LEU A 177 -3.37 35.91 1.10
C LEU A 177 -3.59 37.37 0.77
N GLU A 178 -4.32 37.64 -0.31
CA GLU A 178 -4.79 38.98 -0.64
C GLU A 178 -6.21 39.14 -0.09
N GLU A 179 -6.40 40.07 0.86
CA GLU A 179 -7.73 40.47 1.36
C GLU A 179 -8.62 39.30 1.89
N GLY A 180 -7.99 38.22 2.38
CA GLY A 180 -8.72 37.03 2.87
C GLY A 180 -9.13 36.04 1.78
N LEU A 181 -8.66 36.23 0.55
CA LEU A 181 -8.80 35.30 -0.57
C LEU A 181 -7.54 34.45 -0.76
N VAL A 182 -7.77 33.23 -1.24
CA VAL A 182 -6.75 32.23 -1.57
C VAL A 182 -6.79 31.98 -3.07
N SER A 183 -5.70 32.24 -3.77
CA SER A 183 -5.58 31.90 -5.20
C SER A 183 -5.37 30.39 -5.40
N LEU A 184 -5.67 29.88 -6.61
CA LEU A 184 -5.38 28.49 -6.97
C LEU A 184 -3.90 28.13 -6.72
N LEU A 185 -2.97 29.02 -7.06
CA LEU A 185 -1.53 28.81 -6.84
C LEU A 185 -1.20 28.68 -5.35
N ALA A 186 -1.68 29.60 -4.51
CA ALA A 186 -1.47 29.57 -3.06
C ALA A 186 -2.10 28.32 -2.42
N PHE A 187 -3.27 27.90 -2.92
CA PHE A 187 -3.93 26.68 -2.49
C PHE A 187 -3.12 25.42 -2.84
N LEU A 188 -2.67 25.30 -4.09
CA LEU A 188 -1.84 24.16 -4.56
C LEU A 188 -0.55 24.05 -3.75
N ARG A 189 0.16 25.17 -3.53
CA ARG A 189 1.39 25.19 -2.72
C ARG A 189 1.14 24.79 -1.27
N SER A 190 0.04 25.31 -0.69
CA SER A 190 -0.36 24.95 0.66
C SER A 190 -0.68 23.46 0.78
N ALA A 191 -1.44 22.90 -0.16
CA ALA A 191 -1.81 21.48 -0.16
C ALA A 191 -0.58 20.57 -0.24
N ARG A 192 0.34 20.86 -1.18
CA ARG A 192 1.60 20.11 -1.32
C ARG A 192 2.43 20.14 -0.04
N ARG A 193 2.55 21.32 0.58
CA ARG A 193 3.28 21.47 1.84
C ARG A 193 2.64 20.66 2.97
N MET A 194 1.32 20.64 3.03
CA MET A 194 0.59 19.82 4.00
C MET A 194 0.81 18.32 3.75
N ASP A 195 0.76 17.88 2.49
CA ASP A 195 1.06 16.49 2.12
C ASP A 195 2.50 16.10 2.51
N GLU A 196 3.50 16.98 2.34
CA GLU A 196 4.86 16.75 2.84
C GLU A 196 4.92 16.54 4.35
N LEU A 197 4.23 17.37 5.13
CA LEU A 197 4.16 17.25 6.59
C LEU A 197 3.43 15.97 7.02
N ILE A 198 2.37 15.58 6.31
CA ILE A 198 1.64 14.33 6.56
C ILE A 198 2.56 13.13 6.26
N ARG A 199 3.24 13.13 5.11
CA ARG A 199 4.21 12.08 4.73
C ARG A 199 5.32 11.97 5.77
N GLN A 200 5.84 13.10 6.27
CA GLN A 200 6.84 13.11 7.33
C GLN A 200 6.32 12.47 8.62
N LYS A 201 5.16 12.93 9.11
CA LYS A 201 4.54 12.36 10.33
C LYS A 201 4.25 10.87 10.18
N TYR A 202 3.82 10.44 9.00
CA TYR A 202 3.58 9.02 8.69
C TYR A 202 4.86 8.19 8.76
N ARG A 203 6.02 8.73 8.33
CA ARG A 203 7.32 8.07 8.49
C ARG A 203 7.73 7.99 9.95
N GLU A 204 7.58 9.09 10.69
CA GLU A 204 7.89 9.17 12.13
C GLU A 204 7.02 8.21 12.94
N SER A 205 5.76 8.00 12.53
CA SER A 205 4.84 7.04 13.15
C SER A 205 5.08 5.59 12.72
N GLY A 206 6.17 5.27 12.02
CA GLY A 206 6.45 3.91 11.53
C GLY A 206 5.41 3.42 10.52
N GLY A 207 4.76 4.32 9.78
CA GLY A 207 3.75 4.01 8.77
C GLY A 207 2.36 3.72 9.31
N TYR A 208 2.06 4.15 10.53
CA TYR A 208 0.72 4.02 11.10
C TYR A 208 -0.07 5.30 10.89
N SER A 209 -1.31 5.14 10.42
CA SER A 209 -2.30 6.21 10.38
C SER A 209 -2.62 6.70 11.80
N PRO A 210 -3.16 7.92 11.96
CA PRO A 210 -3.49 8.44 13.28
C PRO A 210 -4.48 7.58 14.08
N THR A 211 -5.42 6.91 13.39
CA THR A 211 -6.39 5.99 14.00
C THR A 211 -5.72 4.70 14.46
N GLU A 212 -4.80 4.15 13.66
CA GLU A 212 -3.99 3.00 14.05
C GLU A 212 -3.07 3.33 15.23
N LEU A 213 -2.42 4.49 15.22
CA LEU A 213 -1.62 4.97 16.34
C LEU A 213 -2.42 5.06 17.64
N GLN A 214 -3.65 5.58 17.57
CA GLN A 214 -4.53 5.61 18.74
C GLN A 214 -4.86 4.20 19.25
N ALA A 215 -5.17 3.26 18.35
CA ALA A 215 -5.43 1.87 18.71
C ALA A 215 -4.18 1.18 19.29
N LEU A 216 -3.00 1.42 18.72
CA LEU A 216 -1.72 0.92 19.22
C LEU A 216 -1.38 1.51 20.57
N ARG A 217 -1.67 2.80 20.81
CA ARG A 217 -1.49 3.43 22.12
C ARG A 217 -2.40 2.82 23.16
N GLN A 218 -3.66 2.55 22.82
CA GLN A 218 -4.58 1.84 23.73
C GLN A 218 -4.10 0.42 24.02
N LYS A 219 -3.53 -0.28 23.04
CA LYS A 219 -2.91 -1.60 23.26
C LYS A 219 -1.72 -1.46 24.21
N PHE A 220 -0.79 -0.55 23.93
CA PHE A 220 0.38 -0.28 24.76
C PHE A 220 -0.01 -0.04 26.23
N ASN A 221 -0.94 0.89 26.47
CA ASN A 221 -1.42 1.21 27.82
C ASN A 221 -2.13 0.04 28.53
N LYS A 222 -2.61 -0.98 27.81
CA LYS A 222 -3.17 -2.19 28.43
C LYS A 222 -2.09 -3.15 28.91
N PHE A 223 -0.91 -3.11 28.30
CA PHE A 223 0.21 -3.99 28.63
C PHE A 223 1.18 -3.35 29.62
N ASP A 224 1.33 -2.03 29.58
CA ASP A 224 1.97 -1.23 30.63
C ASP A 224 1.03 -1.16 31.85
N ALA A 225 0.99 -2.27 32.61
CA ALA A 225 0.02 -2.46 33.68
C ALA A 225 0.35 -1.62 34.93
N ASP A 226 1.62 -1.28 35.11
CA ASP A 226 2.09 -0.43 36.20
C ASP A 226 2.13 1.07 35.83
N GLY A 227 1.91 1.42 34.56
CA GLY A 227 1.87 2.80 34.07
C GLY A 227 3.24 3.46 34.08
N SER A 228 4.31 2.66 33.99
CA SER A 228 5.70 3.13 33.95
C SER A 228 6.01 3.93 32.68
N GLY A 229 5.20 3.79 31.63
CA GLY A 229 5.46 4.35 30.32
C GLY A 229 6.33 3.45 29.44
N GLU A 230 6.68 2.27 29.93
CA GLU A 230 7.50 1.27 29.25
C GLU A 230 6.87 -0.12 29.40
N VAL A 231 7.04 -0.99 28.41
CA VAL A 231 6.63 -2.39 28.50
C VAL A 231 7.84 -3.24 28.87
N SER A 232 7.83 -3.81 30.07
CA SER A 232 8.91 -4.66 30.54
C SER A 232 8.99 -5.98 29.75
N ASN A 233 10.14 -6.65 29.76
CA ASN A 233 10.33 -7.96 29.13
C ASN A 233 9.26 -9.01 29.51
N LYS A 234 8.70 -8.96 30.72
CA LYS A 234 7.64 -9.88 31.17
C LYS A 234 6.29 -9.55 30.54
N GLU A 235 5.93 -8.28 30.49
CA GLU A 235 4.69 -7.80 29.86
C GLU A 235 4.73 -7.98 28.34
N LEU A 236 5.90 -7.78 27.75
CA LEU A 236 6.16 -7.99 26.33
C LEU A 236 5.83 -9.41 25.87
N MET A 237 6.19 -10.43 26.67
CA MET A 237 5.86 -11.81 26.36
C MET A 237 4.36 -12.07 26.37
N SER A 238 3.64 -11.47 27.31
CA SER A 238 2.17 -11.55 27.36
C SER A 238 1.54 -10.86 26.14
N LEU A 239 2.07 -9.69 25.78
CA LEU A 239 1.67 -8.92 24.61
C LEU A 239 1.83 -9.74 23.33
N ILE A 240 3.00 -10.33 23.11
CA ILE A 240 3.26 -11.07 21.88
C ILE A 240 2.43 -12.36 21.82
N LEU A 241 2.23 -13.05 22.95
CA LEU A 241 1.33 -14.20 23.01
C LEU A 241 -0.12 -13.82 22.66
N GLN A 242 -0.57 -12.64 23.06
CA GLN A 242 -1.95 -12.20 22.83
C GLN A 242 -2.17 -11.66 21.42
N ILE A 243 -1.21 -10.91 20.87
CA ILE A 243 -1.35 -10.28 19.55
C ILE A 243 -0.91 -11.23 18.44
N PHE A 244 0.09 -12.09 18.69
CA PHE A 244 0.69 -12.97 17.68
C PHE A 244 0.89 -14.41 18.21
N PRO A 245 -0.20 -15.10 18.60
CA PRO A 245 -0.13 -16.40 19.27
C PRO A 245 0.63 -17.45 18.44
N GLY A 246 0.50 -17.45 17.11
CA GLY A 246 1.20 -18.40 16.24
C GLY A 246 2.73 -18.28 16.31
N MET A 247 3.24 -17.05 16.24
CA MET A 247 4.68 -16.78 16.28
C MET A 247 5.27 -17.02 17.69
N ALA A 248 4.48 -16.71 18.72
CA ALA A 248 4.88 -16.85 20.11
C ALA A 248 4.91 -18.31 20.60
N THR A 249 4.06 -19.16 20.02
CA THR A 249 3.88 -20.57 20.43
C THR A 249 4.64 -21.57 19.57
N ASP A 250 5.02 -21.25 18.32
CA ASP A 250 5.89 -22.14 17.52
C ASP A 250 7.35 -22.03 18.00
N PRO A 251 7.94 -23.11 18.56
CA PRO A 251 9.33 -23.10 19.02
C PRO A 251 10.35 -22.74 17.93
N ARG A 252 10.01 -22.93 16.65
CA ARG A 252 10.87 -22.59 15.51
C ARG A 252 10.87 -21.10 15.19
N GLN A 253 9.80 -20.38 15.51
CA GLN A 253 9.67 -18.95 15.25
C GLN A 253 10.07 -18.08 16.45
N ARG A 254 10.04 -18.64 17.66
CA ARG A 254 10.44 -17.97 18.90
C ARG A 254 11.83 -17.30 18.85
N PRO A 255 12.90 -17.92 18.31
CA PRO A 255 14.20 -17.26 18.22
C PRO A 255 14.19 -16.01 17.34
N HIS A 256 13.47 -16.07 16.22
CA HIS A 256 13.35 -14.94 15.30
C HIS A 256 12.56 -13.79 15.91
N LEU A 257 11.50 -14.11 16.66
CA LEU A 257 10.76 -13.12 17.44
C LEU A 257 11.66 -12.41 18.48
N MET A 258 12.54 -13.13 19.18
CA MET A 258 13.49 -12.53 20.12
C MET A 258 14.49 -11.61 19.43
N GLU A 259 14.93 -11.98 18.22
CA GLU A 259 15.79 -11.13 17.40
C GLU A 259 15.09 -9.83 16.99
N ILE A 260 13.80 -9.92 16.64
CA ILE A 260 12.98 -8.76 16.29
C ILE A 260 12.80 -7.83 17.48
N ILE A 261 12.51 -8.36 18.68
CA ILE A 261 12.44 -7.57 19.90
C ILE A 261 13.75 -6.85 20.16
N LYS A 262 14.87 -7.57 20.08
CA LYS A 262 16.21 -7.00 20.29
C LYS A 262 16.55 -5.91 19.26
N LYS A 263 16.05 -6.00 18.04
CA LYS A 263 16.22 -4.96 17.01
C LYS A 263 15.30 -3.76 17.23
N ALA A 264 14.15 -3.98 17.85
CA ALA A 264 13.20 -2.91 18.17
C ALA A 264 13.70 -2.04 19.32
N ASP A 265 14.22 -2.69 20.38
CA ASP A 265 14.90 -2.09 21.55
C ASP A 265 16.24 -1.45 21.14
N LYS A 266 16.19 -0.21 20.67
CA LYS A 266 17.37 0.48 20.12
C LYS A 266 18.36 0.94 21.19
N ASP A 267 17.85 1.27 22.38
CA ASP A 267 18.65 1.77 23.48
C ASP A 267 19.18 0.66 24.39
N GLY A 268 18.70 -0.57 24.20
CA GLY A 268 19.18 -1.77 24.89
C GLY A 268 18.77 -1.79 26.35
N THR A 269 17.69 -1.10 26.70
CA THR A 269 17.17 -0.99 28.07
C THR A 269 16.59 -2.32 28.55
N GLY A 270 16.14 -3.18 27.64
CA GLY A 270 15.42 -4.40 27.95
C GLY A 270 13.96 -4.15 28.36
N SER A 271 13.47 -2.93 28.19
CA SER A 271 12.07 -2.53 28.18
C SER A 271 11.79 -1.84 26.83
N LEU A 272 10.52 -1.67 26.47
CA LEU A 272 10.15 -0.97 25.24
C LEU A 272 9.34 0.26 25.57
N ASP A 273 9.83 1.44 25.18
CA ASP A 273 9.00 2.63 25.16
C ASP A 273 7.94 2.55 24.05
N PHE A 274 7.12 3.59 23.90
CA PHE A 274 6.07 3.57 22.87
C PHE A 274 6.62 3.55 21.45
N ASP A 275 7.77 4.19 21.17
CA ASP A 275 8.36 4.23 19.83
C ASP A 275 9.01 2.89 19.47
N ASP A 276 9.67 2.24 20.43
CA ASP A 276 10.14 0.86 20.34
C ASP A 276 9.00 -0.11 20.10
N PHE A 277 7.89 0.09 20.80
CA PHE A 277 6.67 -0.70 20.61
C PHE A 277 6.12 -0.57 19.19
N LEU A 278 6.08 0.64 18.62
CA LEU A 278 5.67 0.85 17.22
C LEU A 278 6.62 0.14 16.24
N ARG A 279 7.93 0.22 16.48
CA ARG A 279 8.94 -0.49 15.67
C ARG A 279 8.75 -2.00 15.73
N LEU A 280 8.50 -2.54 16.92
CA LEU A 280 8.24 -3.96 17.14
C LEU A 280 6.99 -4.40 16.36
N MET A 281 5.87 -3.70 16.56
CA MET A 281 4.60 -4.01 15.90
C MET A 281 4.77 -4.01 14.39
N ARG A 282 5.52 -3.04 13.86
CA ARG A 282 5.79 -2.95 12.43
C ARG A 282 6.63 -4.13 11.91
N ALA A 283 7.71 -4.47 12.61
CA ALA A 283 8.57 -5.56 12.21
C ALA A 283 7.83 -6.91 12.21
N VAL A 284 6.94 -7.12 13.19
CA VAL A 284 6.10 -8.33 13.24
C VAL A 284 5.08 -8.33 12.11
N GLU A 285 4.40 -7.22 11.83
CA GLU A 285 3.47 -7.10 10.70
C GLU A 285 4.16 -7.40 9.37
N ASP A 286 5.32 -6.79 9.10
CA ASP A 286 6.09 -7.02 7.89
C ASP A 286 6.51 -8.50 7.75
N LEU A 287 6.90 -9.14 8.86
CA LEU A 287 7.24 -10.56 8.87
C LEU A 287 6.01 -11.43 8.58
N THR A 288 4.86 -11.15 9.21
CA THR A 288 3.61 -11.88 8.96
C THR A 288 3.18 -11.75 7.51
N HIS A 289 3.26 -10.55 6.94
CA HIS A 289 2.94 -10.28 5.55
C HIS A 289 3.87 -11.04 4.60
N THR A 290 5.18 -11.01 4.87
CA THR A 290 6.18 -11.76 4.09
C THR A 290 5.92 -13.27 4.16
N ALA A 291 5.61 -13.80 5.34
CA ALA A 291 5.28 -15.22 5.52
C ALA A 291 4.00 -15.61 4.78
N GLN A 292 2.99 -14.73 4.76
CA GLN A 292 1.74 -14.97 4.02
C GLN A 292 1.96 -15.00 2.50
N LEU A 293 2.75 -14.08 1.96
CA LEU A 293 3.13 -14.07 0.54
C LEU A 293 3.94 -15.32 0.15
N GLN A 294 4.85 -15.76 1.02
CA GLN A 294 5.59 -17.01 0.81
C GLN A 294 4.66 -18.24 0.83
N LYS A 295 3.74 -18.31 1.78
CA LYS A 295 2.71 -19.36 1.84
C LYS A 295 1.91 -19.39 0.54
N GLU A 296 1.47 -18.23 0.05
CA GLU A 296 0.75 -18.12 -1.22
C GLU A 296 1.58 -18.65 -2.39
N ARG A 297 2.83 -18.21 -2.53
CA ARG A 297 3.72 -18.63 -3.61
C ARG A 297 3.91 -20.15 -3.63
N LEU A 298 4.13 -20.75 -2.47
CA LEU A 298 4.28 -22.21 -2.34
C LEU A 298 2.99 -22.93 -2.74
N VAL A 299 1.85 -22.47 -2.24
CA VAL A 299 0.55 -23.05 -2.58
C VAL A 299 0.26 -22.94 -4.08
N VAL A 300 0.54 -21.81 -4.72
CA VAL A 300 0.37 -21.65 -6.17
C VAL A 300 1.23 -22.66 -6.94
N GLN A 301 2.47 -22.90 -6.50
CA GLN A 301 3.34 -23.92 -7.10
C GLN A 301 2.82 -25.34 -6.89
N GLU A 302 2.34 -25.66 -5.68
CA GLU A 302 1.82 -27.00 -5.34
C GLU A 302 0.50 -27.31 -6.05
N THR A 303 -0.41 -26.33 -6.11
CA THR A 303 -1.73 -26.47 -6.74
C THR A 303 -1.64 -26.50 -8.28
N LYS A 304 -0.53 -26.00 -8.84
CA LYS A 304 -0.27 -25.94 -10.29
C LYS A 304 -1.31 -25.11 -11.06
N PHE A 305 -1.99 -24.19 -10.39
CA PHE A 305 -2.85 -23.24 -11.07
C PHE A 305 -2.01 -22.29 -11.93
N SER A 306 -2.54 -21.94 -13.10
CA SER A 306 -1.99 -20.88 -13.94
C SER A 306 -2.20 -19.51 -13.28
N GLY A 307 -1.37 -18.52 -13.66
CA GLY A 307 -1.51 -17.16 -13.13
C GLY A 307 -2.87 -16.52 -13.42
N GLN A 308 -3.52 -16.92 -14.54
CA GLN A 308 -4.88 -16.48 -14.86
C GLN A 308 -5.90 -17.07 -13.88
N GLU A 309 -5.86 -18.37 -13.62
CA GLU A 309 -6.75 -19.02 -12.64
C GLU A 309 -6.58 -18.42 -11.25
N VAL A 310 -5.34 -18.18 -10.81
CA VAL A 310 -5.06 -17.53 -9.52
C VAL A 310 -5.67 -16.12 -9.46
N SER A 311 -5.60 -15.37 -10.56
CA SER A 311 -6.23 -14.03 -10.63
C SER A 311 -7.75 -14.12 -10.51
N GLU A 312 -8.39 -15.03 -11.26
CA GLU A 312 -9.85 -15.23 -11.22
C GLU A 312 -10.31 -15.70 -9.82
N PHE A 313 -9.56 -16.60 -9.19
CA PHE A 313 -9.81 -17.03 -7.82
C PHE A 313 -9.66 -15.90 -6.81
N ARG A 314 -8.69 -15.00 -7.01
CA ARG A 314 -8.49 -13.85 -6.14
C ARG A 314 -9.68 -12.90 -6.19
N ASP A 315 -10.22 -12.63 -7.37
CA ASP A 315 -11.37 -11.75 -7.52
C ASP A 315 -12.61 -12.34 -6.81
N ILE A 316 -12.83 -13.65 -6.94
CA ILE A 316 -13.91 -14.37 -6.22
C ILE A 316 -13.70 -14.30 -4.70
N PHE A 317 -12.48 -14.50 -4.22
CA PHE A 317 -12.15 -14.45 -2.80
C PHE A 317 -12.34 -13.04 -2.22
N GLN A 318 -11.93 -12.00 -2.94
CA GLN A 318 -12.07 -10.61 -2.51
C GLN A 318 -13.54 -10.18 -2.40
N ASP A 319 -14.37 -10.56 -3.37
CA ASP A 319 -15.82 -10.30 -3.35
C ASP A 319 -16.52 -10.90 -2.12
N ARG A 320 -16.05 -12.07 -1.66
CA ARG A 320 -16.66 -12.78 -0.51
C ARG A 320 -16.06 -12.39 0.84
N SER A 321 -14.78 -12.04 0.89
CA SER A 321 -14.11 -11.63 2.14
C SER A 321 -14.40 -10.19 2.56
N ALA A 322 -15.19 -9.44 1.78
CA ALA A 322 -15.49 -8.02 2.01
C ALA A 322 -14.21 -7.17 2.24
N GLY A 323 -13.13 -7.51 1.54
CA GLY A 323 -11.83 -6.85 1.67
C GLY A 323 -11.06 -7.15 2.96
N LYS A 324 -11.57 -8.00 3.86
CA LYS A 324 -10.89 -8.35 5.11
C LYS A 324 -9.73 -9.34 4.92
N GLY A 325 -9.62 -9.95 3.75
CA GLY A 325 -8.58 -10.93 3.45
C GLY A 325 -8.79 -12.30 4.10
N GLU A 326 -9.97 -12.53 4.71
CA GLU A 326 -10.34 -13.75 5.41
C GLU A 326 -11.72 -14.23 4.93
N LEU A 327 -11.88 -15.53 4.74
CA LEU A 327 -13.12 -16.18 4.33
C LEU A 327 -13.58 -17.12 5.44
N ASN A 328 -14.86 -17.07 5.85
CA ASN A 328 -15.39 -18.03 6.81
C ASN A 328 -15.99 -19.27 6.12
N PHE A 329 -16.28 -20.32 6.89
CA PHE A 329 -16.83 -21.56 6.36
C PHE A 329 -18.16 -21.37 5.63
N GLN A 330 -19.03 -20.48 6.13
CA GLN A 330 -20.35 -20.25 5.54
C GLN A 330 -20.21 -19.58 4.17
N ASP A 331 -19.35 -18.57 4.05
CA ASP A 331 -19.09 -17.87 2.78
C ASP A 331 -18.49 -18.83 1.74
N PHE A 332 -17.52 -19.66 2.16
CA PHE A 332 -16.93 -20.69 1.29
C PHE A 332 -17.98 -21.71 0.84
N LYS A 333 -18.83 -22.18 1.76
CA LYS A 333 -19.90 -23.13 1.48
C LYS A 333 -20.90 -22.55 0.47
N GLU A 334 -21.32 -21.31 0.65
CA GLU A 334 -22.24 -20.62 -0.28
C GLU A 334 -21.63 -20.43 -1.66
N MET A 335 -20.33 -20.18 -1.74
CA MET A 335 -19.61 -20.07 -3.01
C MET A 335 -19.67 -21.39 -3.80
N ILE A 336 -19.36 -22.52 -3.15
CA ILE A 336 -19.42 -23.84 -3.80
C ILE A 336 -20.88 -24.24 -4.12
N ALA A 337 -21.84 -23.84 -3.28
CA ALA A 337 -23.26 -24.14 -3.47
C ALA A 337 -23.84 -23.61 -4.80
N ARG A 338 -23.26 -22.55 -5.36
CA ARG A 338 -23.66 -21.99 -6.66
C ARG A 338 -23.31 -22.91 -7.83
N ILE A 339 -22.29 -23.75 -7.68
CA ILE A 339 -21.78 -24.63 -8.72
C ILE A 339 -22.30 -26.07 -8.51
N CYS A 340 -22.45 -26.46 -7.23
CA CYS A 340 -22.87 -27.80 -6.84
C CYS A 340 -24.05 -27.75 -5.86
N PRO A 341 -25.20 -28.39 -6.15
CA PRO A 341 -26.25 -28.65 -5.16
C PRO A 341 -25.70 -29.24 -3.86
N MET A 342 -26.08 -28.61 -2.75
CA MET A 342 -25.60 -28.93 -1.41
C MET A 342 -26.62 -29.82 -0.69
N GLY A 343 -26.65 -31.10 -1.05
CA GLY A 343 -27.30 -32.11 -0.20
C GLY A 343 -26.47 -32.43 1.05
N ASP A 344 -27.06 -33.14 2.01
CA ASP A 344 -26.43 -33.44 3.31
C ASP A 344 -25.04 -34.09 3.18
N ARG A 345 -24.88 -34.98 2.20
CA ARG A 345 -23.60 -35.64 1.90
C ARG A 345 -22.53 -34.65 1.43
N ASN A 346 -22.85 -33.80 0.45
CA ASN A 346 -21.92 -32.82 -0.10
C ASN A 346 -21.53 -31.77 0.95
N ALA A 347 -22.47 -31.37 1.79
CA ALA A 347 -22.20 -30.46 2.90
C ALA A 347 -21.26 -31.08 3.96
N ALA A 348 -21.41 -32.39 4.25
CA ALA A 348 -20.52 -33.09 5.16
C ALA A 348 -19.10 -33.23 4.59
N GLU A 349 -18.96 -33.56 3.31
CA GLU A 349 -17.66 -33.67 2.63
C GLU A 349 -16.90 -32.32 2.60
N ILE A 350 -17.59 -31.20 2.31
CA ILE A 350 -16.99 -29.85 2.38
C ILE A 350 -16.54 -29.50 3.79
N ASN A 351 -17.31 -29.88 4.82
CA ASN A 351 -16.93 -29.61 6.21
C ASN A 351 -15.67 -30.40 6.61
N ILE A 352 -15.53 -31.65 6.13
CA ILE A 352 -14.31 -32.44 6.33
C ILE A 352 -13.13 -31.75 5.65
N MET A 353 -13.29 -31.38 4.37
CA MET A 353 -12.25 -30.68 3.61
C MET A 353 -11.81 -29.37 4.28
N TRP A 354 -12.77 -28.58 4.75
CA TRP A 354 -12.51 -27.36 5.51
C TRP A 354 -11.68 -27.63 6.76
N LYS A 355 -12.09 -28.59 7.59
CA LYS A 355 -11.39 -28.92 8.84
C LYS A 355 -9.99 -29.49 8.62
N GLU A 356 -9.76 -30.19 7.52
CA GLU A 356 -8.44 -30.68 7.17
C GLU A 356 -7.47 -29.54 6.83
N VAL A 357 -7.92 -28.55 6.06
CA VAL A 357 -7.08 -27.42 5.63
C VAL A 357 -6.96 -26.39 6.76
N ILE A 358 -8.09 -25.98 7.34
CA ILE A 358 -8.20 -24.90 8.34
C ILE A 358 -8.16 -25.47 9.77
N SER A 359 -7.31 -26.46 10.01
CA SER A 359 -7.31 -27.30 11.23
C SER A 359 -7.11 -26.55 12.57
N LYS A 360 -6.68 -25.28 12.54
CA LYS A 360 -6.40 -24.46 13.73
C LYS A 360 -7.09 -23.10 13.77
N GLN A 361 -7.72 -22.66 12.67
CA GLN A 361 -8.32 -21.33 12.53
C GLN A 361 -9.81 -21.47 12.19
N SER A 362 -10.62 -20.43 12.44
CA SER A 362 -12.04 -20.44 12.06
C SER A 362 -12.30 -19.84 10.67
N VAL A 363 -11.27 -19.28 10.06
CA VAL A 363 -11.29 -18.54 8.80
C VAL A 363 -10.12 -19.01 7.92
N ALA A 364 -10.31 -18.95 6.61
CA ALA A 364 -9.31 -19.28 5.60
C ALA A 364 -8.72 -18.00 5.01
N ASP A 365 -7.40 -17.95 4.88
CA ASP A 365 -6.74 -16.94 4.05
C ASP A 365 -6.76 -17.34 2.56
N PHE A 366 -6.29 -16.45 1.67
CA PHE A 366 -6.28 -16.74 0.24
C PHE A 366 -5.44 -17.97 -0.16
N PRO A 367 -4.24 -18.22 0.41
CA PRO A 367 -3.54 -19.48 0.23
C PRO A 367 -4.38 -20.71 0.62
N ASP A 368 -5.02 -20.71 1.79
CA ASP A 368 -5.87 -21.83 2.21
C ASP A 368 -7.04 -22.05 1.25
N PHE A 369 -7.61 -20.96 0.74
CA PHE A 369 -8.65 -21.00 -0.29
C PHE A 369 -8.19 -21.70 -1.56
N LEU A 370 -6.97 -21.44 -2.06
CA LEU A 370 -6.43 -22.13 -3.23
C LEU A 370 -6.27 -23.63 -2.98
N VAL A 371 -5.81 -24.04 -1.79
CA VAL A 371 -5.72 -25.46 -1.42
C VAL A 371 -7.10 -26.12 -1.41
N LEU A 372 -8.10 -25.44 -0.84
CA LEU A 372 -9.50 -25.90 -0.85
C LEU A 372 -10.02 -26.06 -2.28
N MET A 373 -9.83 -25.06 -3.14
CA MET A 373 -10.25 -25.11 -4.55
C MET A 373 -9.56 -26.24 -5.31
N ARG A 374 -8.27 -26.47 -5.05
CA ARG A 374 -7.55 -27.59 -5.64
C ARG A 374 -8.16 -28.93 -5.22
N LYS A 375 -8.45 -29.13 -3.94
CA LYS A 375 -9.11 -30.36 -3.44
C LYS A 375 -10.52 -30.54 -4.02
N VAL A 376 -11.30 -29.47 -4.16
CA VAL A 376 -12.63 -29.51 -4.82
C VAL A 376 -12.50 -30.02 -6.25
N LEU A 377 -11.51 -29.54 -7.01
CA LEU A 377 -11.29 -29.96 -8.39
C LEU A 377 -10.77 -31.40 -8.48
N GLU A 378 -9.78 -31.77 -7.66
CA GLU A 378 -9.17 -33.11 -7.69
C GLU A 378 -10.15 -34.23 -7.31
N THR A 379 -11.04 -33.96 -6.37
CA THR A 379 -12.05 -34.95 -5.95
C THR A 379 -13.25 -35.01 -6.90
N ASN A 380 -13.25 -34.20 -7.98
CA ASN A 380 -14.44 -33.93 -8.81
C ASN A 380 -15.66 -33.70 -7.91
N PHE A 381 -15.48 -32.88 -6.86
CA PHE A 381 -16.47 -32.73 -5.79
C PHE A 381 -17.85 -32.45 -6.38
N GLY A 382 -18.83 -33.32 -6.08
CA GLY A 382 -20.19 -33.20 -6.59
C GLY A 382 -20.33 -33.13 -8.12
N GLY A 383 -19.35 -33.60 -8.91
CA GLY A 383 -19.35 -33.52 -10.37
C GLY A 383 -19.09 -32.12 -10.93
N VAL A 384 -18.39 -31.26 -10.17
CA VAL A 384 -18.12 -29.86 -10.55
C VAL A 384 -17.45 -29.74 -11.93
N ILE A 385 -16.56 -30.65 -12.31
CA ILE A 385 -15.91 -30.64 -13.62
C ILE A 385 -16.94 -30.87 -14.74
N GLU A 386 -17.83 -31.85 -14.57
CA GLU A 386 -18.87 -32.16 -15.56
C GLU A 386 -19.90 -31.04 -15.69
N ARG A 387 -20.25 -30.40 -14.56
CA ARG A 387 -21.23 -29.31 -14.51
C ARG A 387 -20.70 -28.03 -15.13
N THR A 388 -19.45 -27.65 -14.85
CA THR A 388 -18.81 -26.50 -15.50
C THR A 388 -18.68 -26.70 -17.01
N THR A 389 -18.34 -27.92 -17.45
CA THR A 389 -18.30 -28.26 -18.89
C THR A 389 -19.69 -28.20 -19.55
N THR A 390 -20.74 -28.56 -18.83
CA THR A 390 -22.13 -28.52 -19.33
C THR A 390 -22.64 -27.08 -19.44
N VAL A 391 -22.34 -26.22 -18.46
CA VAL A 391 -22.68 -24.79 -18.47
C VAL A 391 -21.93 -24.04 -19.59
N ALA A 392 -20.63 -24.34 -19.77
CA ALA A 392 -19.85 -23.76 -20.87
C ALA A 392 -20.42 -24.12 -22.25
N LYS A 393 -20.79 -25.39 -22.45
CA LYS A 393 -21.44 -25.86 -23.69
C LYS A 393 -22.79 -25.18 -23.94
N ALA A 394 -23.61 -25.01 -22.90
CA ALA A 394 -24.91 -24.34 -22.98
C ALA A 394 -24.79 -22.86 -23.39
N ASN A 395 -23.77 -22.15 -22.90
CA ASN A 395 -23.51 -20.75 -23.25
C ASN A 395 -22.93 -20.57 -24.67
N THR A 396 -22.14 -21.52 -25.17
CA THR A 396 -21.68 -21.47 -26.58
C THR A 396 -22.78 -21.78 -27.58
N SER A 397 -23.78 -22.59 -27.20
CA SER A 397 -24.95 -22.87 -28.05
C SER A 397 -25.97 -21.73 -28.09
N SER A 398 -26.00 -20.84 -27.09
CA SER A 398 -26.87 -19.65 -27.09
C SER A 398 -26.27 -18.47 -27.85
N SER A 399 -24.94 -18.37 -27.99
CA SER A 399 -24.27 -17.32 -28.77
C SER A 399 -24.20 -17.58 -30.29
N LEU A 400 -24.49 -18.81 -30.73
CA LEU A 400 -24.50 -19.21 -32.15
C LEU A 400 -25.92 -19.27 -32.75
N GLY A 401 -26.95 -18.95 -31.95
CA GLY A 401 -28.36 -18.99 -32.34
C GLY A 401 -29.08 -17.63 -32.33
N GLY A 402 -28.34 -16.52 -32.34
CA GLY A 402 -28.87 -15.15 -32.38
C GLY A 402 -28.65 -14.50 -33.74
#